data_AF-A0A444ISE2-F1
#
_entry.id   AF-A0A444ISE2-F1
#
_cell.length_a   1.000
_cell.length_b   1.000
_cell.length_c   1.000
_cell.angle_alpha   90.00
_cell.angle_beta   90.00
_cell.angle_gamma   90.00
#
_symmetry.space_group_name_H-M   'P 1'
#
loop_
_entity.id
_entity.type
_entity.pdbx_description
1 polymer ?
#
loop_
_entity_poly.entity_id
_entity_poly.type
_entity_poly.pdbx_seq_one_letter_code
_entity_poly.pdbx_strand_id
1 'polypeptide(L)'
;MKIKRNQPCPCGSGKKFKKCCLFSETPVAASWQDEKGLHLVSDGEPSSEEDLELMTKKYQEKIRQSPMWDEMVKEFGQEKAEELLKQCKAELG
;
A
#
# COMPACT_ATOMS: atom_id res chain seq x y z
N MET A 1 26.42 32.98 -2.46
CA MET A 1 26.47 32.99 -0.97
C MET A 1 26.32 31.56 -0.46
N LYS A 2 27.15 31.11 0.50
CA LYS A 2 27.05 29.75 1.08
C LYS A 2 26.28 29.82 2.41
N ILE A 3 25.05 29.30 2.43
CA ILE A 3 24.20 29.27 3.63
C ILE A 3 24.65 28.11 4.53
N LYS A 4 24.96 28.39 5.80
CA LYS A 4 25.36 27.35 6.76
C LYS A 4 24.13 26.65 7.34
N ARG A 5 24.23 25.32 7.56
CA ARG A 5 23.15 24.45 8.10
C ARG A 5 22.41 25.01 9.33
N ASN A 6 23.11 25.71 10.22
CA ASN A 6 22.52 26.22 11.47
C ASN A 6 22.04 27.69 11.40
N GLN A 7 22.17 28.36 10.25
CA GLN A 7 21.72 29.76 10.07
C GLN A 7 20.19 29.84 9.91
N PRO A 8 19.57 31.00 10.19
CA PRO A 8 18.17 31.22 9.86
C PRO A 8 17.93 30.96 8.38
N CYS A 9 16.80 30.31 8.08
CA CYS A 9 16.47 29.93 6.72
C CYS A 9 16.08 31.18 5.90
N PRO A 10 16.63 31.38 4.69
CA PRO A 10 16.31 32.54 3.85
C PRO A 10 14.87 32.55 3.33
N CYS A 11 14.10 31.46 3.47
CA CYS A 11 12.71 31.40 3.05
C CYS A 11 11.72 32.14 3.98
N GLY A 12 12.23 32.79 5.04
CA GLY A 12 11.39 33.56 5.97
C GLY A 12 10.66 32.73 7.03
N SER A 13 10.90 31.42 7.12
CA SER A 13 10.22 30.53 8.08
C SER A 13 10.61 30.73 9.54
N GLY A 14 11.67 31.50 9.83
CA GLY A 14 12.24 31.64 11.17
C GLY A 14 12.97 30.40 11.72
N LYS A 15 12.96 29.27 11.01
CA LYS A 15 13.64 28.02 11.41
C LYS A 15 15.12 28.01 10.94
N LYS A 16 15.96 27.15 11.55
CA LYS A 16 17.33 26.89 11.05
C LYS A 16 17.25 26.24 9.66
N PHE A 17 18.14 26.62 8.73
CA PHE A 17 18.17 26.10 7.36
C PHE A 17 18.10 24.56 7.30
N LYS A 18 18.84 23.89 8.19
CA LYS A 18 18.81 22.41 8.27
C LYS A 18 17.42 21.84 8.60
N LYS A 19 16.64 22.50 9.46
CA LYS A 19 15.31 22.04 9.89
C LYS A 19 14.17 22.64 9.05
N CYS A 20 14.50 23.24 7.92
CA CYS A 20 13.52 23.93 7.09
C CYS A 20 13.64 23.53 5.62
N CYS A 21 14.61 24.07 4.90
CA CYS A 21 14.74 23.80 3.46
C CYS A 21 15.72 22.66 3.14
N LEU A 22 16.52 22.19 4.11
CA LEU A 22 17.46 21.10 3.89
C LEU A 22 16.89 19.72 4.25
N PHE A 23 16.14 19.65 5.35
CA PHE A 23 15.41 18.48 5.81
C PHE A 23 13.99 18.96 6.14
N SER A 24 13.27 19.47 5.14
CA SER A 24 11.82 19.52 5.29
C SER A 24 11.42 18.07 5.52
N GLU A 25 10.88 17.76 6.70
CA GLU A 25 10.31 16.46 7.05
C GLU A 25 9.00 16.28 6.26
N THR A 26 9.08 16.44 4.94
CA THR A 26 8.05 16.08 4.00
C THR A 26 8.06 14.55 3.97
N PRO A 27 6.95 13.87 4.35
CA PRO A 27 6.77 12.46 4.06
C PRO A 27 6.53 12.35 2.55
N VAL A 28 7.60 12.49 1.78
CA VAL A 28 7.54 12.43 0.33
C VAL A 28 8.65 11.50 -0.10
N ALA A 29 8.19 10.47 -0.78
CA ALA A 29 8.87 9.32 -1.27
C ALA A 29 10.40 9.32 -1.28
N ALA A 30 11.00 8.32 -0.61
CA ALA A 30 12.40 8.01 -0.82
C ALA A 30 12.59 7.67 -2.31
N SER A 31 13.37 8.48 -3.02
CA SER A 31 13.72 8.21 -4.41
C SER A 31 15.20 7.95 -4.57
N TRP A 32 15.53 6.91 -5.31
CA TRP A 32 16.90 6.48 -5.58
C TRP A 32 17.05 6.19 -7.07
N GLN A 33 18.21 6.50 -7.64
CA GLN A 33 18.51 6.19 -9.04
C GLN A 33 19.57 5.09 -9.07
N ASP A 34 19.32 4.05 -9.85
CA ASP A 34 20.32 3.06 -10.23
C ASP A 34 20.27 2.80 -11.75
N GLU A 35 21.09 1.85 -12.20
CA GLU A 35 21.18 1.43 -13.60
C GLU A 35 19.83 1.03 -14.23
N LYS A 36 18.83 0.66 -13.43
CA LYS A 36 17.48 0.28 -13.87
C LYS A 36 16.48 1.44 -13.81
N GLY A 37 16.90 2.62 -13.40
CA GLY A 37 16.09 3.85 -13.44
C GLY A 37 15.81 4.44 -12.06
N LEU A 38 14.73 5.24 -12.01
CA LEU A 38 14.30 5.98 -10.83
C LEU A 38 13.31 5.15 -10.00
N HIS A 39 13.71 4.75 -8.80
CA HIS A 39 12.82 4.19 -7.79
C HIS A 39 12.17 5.31 -7.00
N LEU A 40 10.86 5.19 -6.73
CA LEU A 40 10.08 6.15 -5.95
C LEU A 40 9.23 5.38 -4.94
N VAL A 41 9.54 5.53 -3.65
CA VAL A 41 8.81 4.86 -2.56
C VAL A 41 7.82 5.83 -1.94
N SER A 42 6.60 5.95 -2.47
CA SER A 42 5.55 6.76 -1.82
C SER A 42 4.88 5.97 -0.69
N ASP A 43 4.34 6.69 0.30
CA ASP A 43 3.28 6.15 1.14
C ASP A 43 2.14 5.77 0.20
N GLY A 44 1.83 4.48 0.10
CA GLY A 44 0.67 4.02 -0.65
C GLY A 44 -0.57 4.46 0.11
N GLU A 45 -1.54 5.08 -0.57
CA GLU A 45 -2.85 5.23 0.03
C GLU A 45 -3.33 3.85 0.50
N PRO A 46 -3.78 3.71 1.75
CA PRO A 46 -4.38 2.46 2.20
C PRO A 46 -5.51 2.16 1.22
N SER A 47 -5.45 0.98 0.58
CA SER A 47 -6.44 0.58 -0.42
C SER A 47 -7.82 0.80 0.18
N SER A 48 -8.69 1.49 -0.56
CA SER A 48 -10.05 1.79 -0.10
C SER A 48 -10.72 0.49 0.35
N GLU A 49 -11.67 0.59 1.28
CA GLU A 49 -12.54 -0.54 1.64
C GLU A 49 -13.15 -1.17 0.38
N GLU A 50 -13.53 -0.34 -0.60
CA GLU A 50 -14.05 -0.73 -1.89
C GLU A 50 -13.07 -1.60 -2.71
N ASP A 51 -11.77 -1.26 -2.66
CA ASP A 51 -10.73 -2.03 -3.32
C ASP A 51 -10.50 -3.38 -2.62
N LEU A 52 -10.54 -3.40 -1.28
CA LEU A 52 -10.43 -4.64 -0.50
C LEU A 52 -11.60 -5.58 -0.75
N GLU A 53 -12.82 -5.04 -0.86
CA GLU A 53 -14.01 -5.79 -1.23
C GLU A 53 -13.92 -6.33 -2.67
N LEU A 54 -13.46 -5.51 -3.62
CA LEU A 54 -13.25 -5.92 -4.99
C LEU A 54 -12.21 -7.06 -5.10
N MET A 55 -11.11 -6.94 -4.38
CA MET A 55 -10.06 -7.95 -4.34
C MET A 55 -10.55 -9.25 -3.70
N THR A 56 -11.30 -9.14 -2.59
CA THR A 56 -11.97 -10.26 -1.93
C THR A 56 -12.92 -10.99 -2.91
N LYS A 57 -13.77 -10.23 -3.61
CA LYS A 57 -14.72 -10.80 -4.59
C LYS A 57 -14.01 -11.51 -5.73
N LYS A 58 -12.98 -10.88 -6.32
CA LYS A 58 -12.18 -11.48 -7.39
C LYS A 58 -11.51 -12.78 -6.94
N TYR A 59 -11.01 -12.81 -5.70
CA TYR A 59 -10.39 -14.00 -5.15
C TYR A 59 -11.41 -15.13 -4.94
N GLN A 60 -12.56 -14.81 -4.35
CA GLN A 60 -13.66 -15.78 -4.18
C GLN A 60 -14.16 -16.34 -5.52
N GLU A 61 -14.25 -15.49 -6.55
CA GLU A 61 -14.63 -15.92 -7.90
C GLU A 61 -13.59 -16.86 -8.52
N LYS A 62 -12.29 -16.57 -8.34
CA LYS A 62 -11.22 -17.48 -8.77
C LYS A 62 -11.28 -18.83 -8.08
N ILE A 63 -11.64 -18.87 -6.80
CA ILE A 63 -11.86 -20.14 -6.10
C ILE A 63 -13.00 -20.90 -6.76
N ARG A 64 -14.14 -20.25 -7.03
CA ARG A 64 -15.28 -20.90 -7.70
C ARG A 64 -14.97 -21.46 -9.09
N GLN A 65 -14.00 -20.87 -9.79
CA GLN A 65 -13.54 -21.33 -11.10
C GLN A 65 -12.43 -22.40 -11.01
N SER A 66 -11.93 -22.68 -9.80
CA SER A 66 -10.86 -23.64 -9.56
C SER A 66 -11.45 -25.04 -9.31
N PRO A 67 -10.74 -26.13 -9.70
CA PRO A 67 -11.11 -27.50 -9.33
C PRO A 67 -11.20 -27.71 -7.81
N MET A 68 -10.57 -26.85 -7.01
CA MET A 68 -10.69 -26.86 -5.55
C MET A 68 -12.14 -26.60 -5.09
N TRP A 69 -12.92 -25.81 -5.82
CA TRP A 69 -14.34 -25.57 -5.50
C TRP A 69 -15.18 -26.83 -5.66
N ASP A 70 -14.96 -27.58 -6.74
CA ASP A 70 -15.65 -28.86 -6.96
C ASP A 70 -15.33 -29.85 -5.83
N GLU A 71 -14.08 -29.89 -5.37
CA GLU A 71 -13.67 -30.70 -4.23
C GLU A 71 -14.31 -30.24 -2.91
N MET A 72 -14.34 -28.93 -2.66
CA MET A 72 -15.02 -28.35 -1.49
C MET A 72 -16.52 -28.67 -1.47
N VAL A 73 -17.21 -28.53 -2.61
CA VAL A 73 -18.63 -28.83 -2.72
C VAL A 73 -18.89 -30.32 -2.53
N LYS A 74 -18.01 -31.18 -3.03
CA LYS A 74 -18.10 -32.64 -2.87
C LYS A 74 -17.94 -33.08 -1.41
N GLU A 75 -16.98 -32.51 -0.70
CA GLU A 75 -16.67 -32.89 0.69
C GLU A 75 -17.63 -32.28 1.71
N PHE A 76 -17.95 -30.99 1.58
CA PHE A 76 -18.72 -30.25 2.60
C PHE A 76 -20.16 -29.99 2.21
N GLY A 77 -20.52 -30.20 0.94
CA GLY A 77 -21.80 -29.76 0.37
C GLY A 77 -21.78 -28.28 -0.01
N GLN A 78 -22.64 -27.91 -0.95
CA GLN A 78 -22.68 -26.56 -1.53
C GLN A 78 -22.87 -25.46 -0.47
N GLU A 79 -23.80 -25.65 0.47
CA GLU A 79 -24.13 -24.65 1.49
C GLU A 79 -22.93 -24.32 2.40
N LYS A 80 -22.23 -25.35 2.89
CA LYS A 80 -21.04 -25.16 3.73
C LYS A 80 -19.86 -24.63 2.94
N ALA A 81 -19.68 -25.08 1.69
CA ALA A 81 -18.63 -24.55 0.83
C ALA A 81 -18.81 -23.03 0.58
N GLU A 82 -20.05 -22.57 0.40
CA GLU A 82 -20.35 -21.13 0.27
C GLU A 82 -20.12 -20.36 1.56
N GLU A 83 -20.43 -20.94 2.72
CA GLU A 83 -20.13 -20.32 4.02
C GLU A 83 -18.63 -20.17 4.25
N LEU A 84 -17.85 -21.21 3.94
CA LEU A 84 -16.39 -21.20 4.03
C LEU A 84 -15.79 -20.15 3.08
N LEU A 85 -16.31 -20.04 1.86
CA LEU A 85 -15.83 -19.05 0.88
C LEU A 85 -16.05 -17.60 1.34
N LYS A 86 -17.13 -17.31 2.08
CA LYS A 86 -17.40 -15.98 2.65
C LYS A 86 -16.38 -15.57 3.71
N GLN A 87 -15.71 -16.54 4.34
CA GLN A 87 -14.65 -16.28 5.32
C GLN A 87 -13.33 -15.91 4.64
N CYS A 88 -13.14 -16.23 3.36
CA CYS A 88 -11.98 -15.81 2.59
C CYS A 88 -12.08 -14.32 2.23
N LYS A 89 -11.56 -13.45 3.11
CA LYS A 89 -11.43 -12.00 2.90
C LYS A 89 -9.96 -11.61 2.74
N ALA A 90 -9.69 -10.60 1.93
CA ALA A 90 -8.36 -10.01 1.84
C ALA A 90 -8.12 -9.12 3.08
N GLU A 91 -7.00 -9.32 3.76
CA GLU A 91 -6.56 -8.49 4.88
C GLU A 91 -5.32 -7.68 4.47
N LEU A 92 -5.23 -6.44 4.95
CA LEU A 92 -4.02 -5.62 4.83
C LEU A 92 -3.04 -6.03 5.94
N GLY A 93 -1.87 -6.52 5.55
CA GLY A 93 -0.78 -6.92 6.46
C GLY A 93 0.24 -5.81 6.71
#